data_AF-A0A3Q1GFM6-F1
#
_entry.id   AF-A0A3Q1GFM6-F1
#
_cell.length_a   1.000
_cell.length_b   1.000
_cell.length_c   1.000
_cell.angle_alpha   90.00
_cell.angle_beta   90.00
_cell.angle_gamma   90.00
#
_symmetry.space_group_name_H-M   'P 1'
#
loop_
_entity.id
_entity.type
_entity.pdbx_description
1 polymer ?
#
loop_
_entity_poly.entity_id
_entity_poly.type
_entity_poly.pdbx_seq_one_letter_code
_entity_poly.pdbx_strand_id
1 'polypeptide(L)'
;MFVYIYGEGCFSERFSCEQRYHTKKTFLLSVWIFFPGCDSDVRCRNDSGAPVDWYILYKYPHKAKQPGSGLKYLYMDDRTNGWILSSKIINESGALANTLKPLLDFYTKHFGYILYNDQPPKPCPASSSHGHSKGVVMLDTQTGVWLSHSTPKFPAYRNRNFWPNNGNRNAQTFLCVTFPHATFRDIGKQLKYIHVYPFDYYIPTDFPKELGCLTKQGCYPTTSPWFRIATLTSNAGRKFYSFAKYSRF
;
A
#
# COMPACT_ATOMS: atom_id res chain seq x y z
N MET A 1 -2.57 13.88 -8.45
CA MET A 1 -3.24 14.27 -7.19
C MET A 1 -2.23 14.10 -6.07
N PHE A 2 -1.82 15.20 -5.45
CA PHE A 2 -0.89 15.18 -4.33
C PHE A 2 -1.69 14.94 -3.04
N VAL A 3 -1.32 13.91 -2.28
CA VAL A 3 -1.86 13.68 -0.93
C VAL A 3 -1.01 14.52 0.02
N TYR A 4 -1.59 15.55 0.64
CA TYR A 4 -0.94 16.33 1.68
C TYR A 4 -1.22 15.67 3.04
N ILE A 5 -0.17 15.33 3.79
CA ILE A 5 -0.29 14.59 5.05
C ILE A 5 0.48 15.34 6.13
N TYR A 6 -0.25 15.79 7.14
CA TYR A 6 0.31 16.21 8.42
C TYR A 6 -0.06 15.16 9.46
N GLY A 7 0.93 14.62 10.16
CA GLY A 7 0.75 13.69 11.25
C GLY A 7 1.28 14.29 12.54
N GLU A 8 0.40 14.52 13.52
CA GLU A 8 0.81 14.79 14.90
C GLU A 8 0.76 13.47 15.69
N GLY A 9 1.84 13.18 16.42
CA GLY A 9 1.98 11.96 17.23
C GLY A 9 1.90 12.27 18.72
N CYS A 10 1.29 11.37 19.49
CA CYS A 10 1.40 11.34 20.94
C CYS A 10 1.54 9.89 21.42
N PHE A 11 2.46 9.67 22.36
CA PHE A 11 2.96 8.37 22.84
C PHE A 11 2.60 8.19 24.32
N SER A 12 2.32 6.96 24.78
CA SER A 12 2.45 6.60 26.20
C SER A 12 2.51 5.08 26.42
N GLU A 13 3.51 4.66 27.19
CA GLU A 13 3.75 3.31 27.76
C GLU A 13 3.02 3.11 29.11
N ARG A 14 2.89 1.85 29.59
CA ARG A 14 3.42 1.36 30.90
C ARG A 14 3.06 -0.12 31.25
N PHE A 15 4.13 -0.87 31.53
CA PHE A 15 4.46 -1.88 32.58
C PHE A 15 3.44 -2.79 33.34
N SER A 16 3.79 -4.10 33.32
CA SER A 16 4.09 -5.09 34.41
C SER A 16 3.08 -5.46 35.52
N CYS A 17 2.91 -6.78 35.78
CA CYS A 17 3.34 -7.44 37.04
C CYS A 17 3.22 -8.98 36.95
N GLU A 18 4.16 -9.69 37.60
CA GLU A 18 4.37 -11.13 37.63
C GLU A 18 3.88 -11.72 38.98
N GLN A 19 3.34 -12.94 39.01
CA GLN A 19 3.21 -13.73 40.25
C GLN A 19 3.57 -15.20 40.02
N ARG A 20 4.46 -15.73 40.87
CA ARG A 20 4.87 -17.14 40.94
C ARG A 20 3.95 -17.93 41.88
N TYR A 21 3.51 -19.10 41.43
CA TYR A 21 3.00 -20.17 42.28
C TYR A 21 3.68 -21.50 41.91
N HIS A 22 4.26 -22.17 42.91
CA HIS A 22 4.85 -23.50 42.78
C HIS A 22 3.76 -24.56 42.99
N THR A 23 3.55 -25.41 41.97
CA THR A 23 2.80 -26.66 42.13
C THR A 23 3.51 -27.70 41.26
N LYS A 24 3.92 -28.82 41.87
CA LYS A 24 4.56 -29.93 41.17
C LYS A 24 3.60 -30.48 40.11
N LYS A 25 3.89 -30.23 38.84
CA LYS A 25 3.14 -30.75 37.69
C LYS A 25 4.10 -31.56 36.82
N THR A 26 3.78 -32.83 36.66
CA THR A 26 4.37 -33.75 35.68
C THR A 26 4.50 -33.05 34.33
N PHE A 27 5.72 -32.93 33.83
CA PHE A 27 6.03 -32.20 32.60
C PHE A 27 5.67 -33.07 31.39
N LEU A 28 4.41 -33.03 30.98
CA LEU A 28 4.02 -33.45 29.64
C LEU A 28 4.50 -32.37 28.68
N LEU A 29 5.60 -32.64 27.97
CA LEU A 29 6.02 -31.86 26.80
C LEU A 29 5.02 -32.08 25.67
N SER A 30 3.86 -31.44 25.76
CA SER A 30 3.03 -31.20 24.58
C SER A 30 3.78 -30.18 23.73
N VAL A 31 4.54 -30.66 22.75
CA VAL A 31 5.00 -29.81 21.65
C VAL A 31 3.75 -29.44 20.87
N TRP A 32 3.11 -28.35 21.28
CA TRP A 32 2.16 -27.66 20.43
C TRP A 32 2.99 -27.10 19.28
N ILE A 33 3.07 -27.87 18.21
CA ILE A 33 3.39 -27.33 16.90
C ILE A 33 2.21 -26.42 16.58
N PHE A 34 2.25 -25.19 17.09
CA PHE A 34 1.53 -24.08 16.50
C PHE A 34 2.09 -24.01 15.09
N PHE A 35 1.43 -24.67 14.15
CA PHE A 35 1.49 -24.26 12.77
C PHE A 35 0.94 -22.83 12.81
N PRO A 36 1.78 -21.79 12.67
CA PRO A 36 1.21 -20.48 12.41
C PRO A 36 0.45 -20.70 11.12
N GLY A 37 -0.88 -20.59 11.17
CA GLY A 37 -1.63 -20.39 9.95
C GLY A 37 -0.89 -19.28 9.21
N CYS A 38 -0.46 -19.55 7.98
CA CYS A 38 0.17 -18.54 7.13
C CYS A 38 -0.95 -17.55 6.75
N ASP A 39 -1.32 -16.72 7.72
CA ASP A 39 -2.19 -15.59 7.50
C ASP A 39 -1.38 -14.59 6.68
N SER A 40 -2.01 -14.04 5.66
CA SER A 40 -1.42 -12.98 4.83
C SER A 40 -1.02 -11.82 5.74
N ASP A 41 0.23 -11.34 5.64
CA ASP A 41 0.74 -10.18 6.40
C ASP A 41 0.90 -8.98 5.46
N VAL A 42 -0.21 -8.29 5.19
CA VAL A 42 -0.30 -7.18 4.25
C VAL A 42 -0.05 -5.84 4.96
N ARG A 43 1.22 -5.43 4.97
CA ARG A 43 1.67 -4.18 5.59
C ARG A 43 2.70 -3.47 4.72
N CYS A 44 2.79 -2.15 4.89
CA CYS A 44 3.93 -1.40 4.37
C CYS A 44 5.19 -1.90 5.06
N ARG A 45 6.26 -2.08 4.29
CA ARG A 45 7.55 -2.56 4.81
C ARG A 45 8.68 -1.62 4.42
N ASN A 46 9.61 -1.42 5.33
CA ASN A 46 10.81 -0.64 5.06
C ASN A 46 11.88 -1.48 4.33
N ASP A 47 13.08 -0.91 4.16
CA ASP A 47 14.19 -1.53 3.43
C ASP A 47 14.71 -2.84 4.04
N SER A 48 14.54 -3.01 5.35
CA SER A 48 14.89 -4.23 6.08
C SER A 48 13.79 -5.31 6.05
N GLY A 49 12.62 -4.98 5.49
CA GLY A 49 11.44 -5.85 5.49
C GLY A 49 10.60 -5.76 6.76
N ALA A 50 10.99 -4.94 7.73
CA ALA A 50 10.21 -4.71 8.95
C ALA A 50 8.90 -3.96 8.61
N PRO A 51 7.77 -4.32 9.24
CA PRO A 51 6.50 -3.63 9.05
C PRO A 51 6.60 -2.20 9.60
N VAL A 52 6.00 -1.26 8.88
CA VAL A 52 5.88 0.15 9.24
C VAL A 52 4.45 0.63 9.00
N ASP A 53 4.04 1.64 9.75
CA ASP A 53 2.68 2.18 9.63
C ASP A 53 2.48 2.96 8.32
N TRP A 54 3.52 3.68 7.89
CA TRP A 54 3.55 4.36 6.61
C TRP A 54 5.01 4.56 6.17
N TYR A 55 5.20 4.86 4.89
CA TYR A 55 6.44 5.44 4.41
C TYR A 55 6.18 6.33 3.19
N ILE A 56 7.09 7.26 2.95
CA ILE A 56 7.18 7.98 1.68
C ILE A 56 8.53 7.71 1.03
N LEU A 57 8.52 7.54 -0.29
CA LEU A 57 9.68 7.26 -1.10
C LEU A 57 9.73 8.22 -2.29
N TYR A 58 10.91 8.79 -2.54
CA TYR A 58 11.20 9.65 -3.69
C TYR A 58 12.33 9.05 -4.52
N LYS A 59 12.01 8.49 -5.68
CA LYS A 59 13.00 7.95 -6.61
C LYS A 59 13.60 9.07 -7.45
N TYR A 60 14.93 9.11 -7.56
CA TYR A 60 15.62 10.08 -8.39
C TYR A 60 15.45 9.82 -9.89
N PRO A 61 15.44 10.85 -10.75
CA PRO A 61 15.42 10.68 -12.19
C PRO A 61 16.75 10.08 -12.70
N HIS A 62 16.72 9.52 -13.90
CA HIS A 62 17.93 9.11 -14.60
C HIS A 62 18.75 10.33 -15.01
N LYS A 63 20.07 10.23 -14.89
CA LYS A 63 21.05 11.24 -15.32
C LYS A 63 21.90 10.64 -16.44
N ALA A 64 21.86 11.24 -17.64
CA ALA A 64 22.52 10.72 -18.84
C ALA A 64 24.03 10.43 -18.66
N LYS A 65 24.72 11.23 -17.85
CA LYS A 65 26.16 11.07 -17.55
C LYS A 65 26.46 10.09 -16.41
N GLN A 66 25.47 9.35 -15.91
CA GLN A 66 25.60 8.40 -14.81
C GLN A 66 24.86 7.09 -15.14
N PRO A 67 25.53 6.15 -15.82
CA PRO A 67 24.97 4.82 -16.09
C PRO A 67 24.50 4.15 -14.79
N GLY A 68 23.34 3.50 -14.82
CA GLY A 68 22.72 2.90 -13.62
C GLY A 68 22.03 3.88 -12.66
N SER A 69 21.97 5.17 -12.99
CA SER A 69 21.16 6.15 -12.26
C SER A 69 19.65 5.95 -12.52
N GLY A 70 18.81 6.62 -11.73
CA GLY A 70 17.36 6.50 -11.88
C GLY A 70 16.71 5.34 -11.11
N LEU A 71 17.48 4.62 -10.29
CA LEU A 71 16.98 3.54 -9.41
C LEU A 71 17.18 3.82 -7.91
N LYS A 72 18.01 4.81 -7.57
CA LYS A 72 18.22 5.30 -6.19
C LYS A 72 17.02 6.12 -5.72
N TYR A 73 16.75 6.08 -4.42
CA TYR A 73 15.64 6.82 -3.83
C TYR A 73 15.95 7.32 -2.42
N LEU A 74 15.28 8.41 -2.06
CA LEU A 74 15.12 8.82 -0.67
C LEU A 74 13.94 8.08 -0.04
N TYR A 75 14.06 7.79 1.24
CA TYR A 75 13.07 7.08 2.05
C TYR A 75 12.82 7.84 3.35
N MET A 76 11.58 7.80 3.84
CA MET A 76 11.22 8.31 5.15
C MET A 76 10.06 7.50 5.73
N ASP A 77 10.16 7.18 7.02
CA ASP A 77 9.10 6.64 7.87
C ASP A 77 9.20 7.27 9.27
N ASP A 78 8.43 6.79 10.26
CA ASP A 78 8.48 7.30 11.64
C ASP A 78 9.81 7.11 12.36
N ARG A 79 10.68 6.22 11.88
CA ARG A 79 11.94 5.84 12.53
C ARG A 79 13.14 6.57 11.93
N THR A 80 13.02 7.13 10.72
CA THR A 80 14.16 7.75 10.02
C THR A 80 14.48 9.18 10.46
N ASN A 81 13.59 9.84 11.21
CA ASN A 81 13.73 11.25 11.62
C ASN A 81 14.05 12.19 10.44
N GLY A 82 13.38 12.00 9.30
CA GLY A 82 13.63 12.76 8.08
C GLY A 82 13.93 11.88 6.86
N TRP A 83 14.31 12.53 5.76
CA TRP A 83 14.71 11.83 4.55
C TRP A 83 16.09 11.21 4.71
N ILE A 84 16.19 9.91 4.43
CA ILE A 84 17.46 9.20 4.31
C ILE A 84 17.66 8.70 2.88
N LEU A 85 18.91 8.64 2.44
CA LEU A 85 19.24 7.98 1.18
C LEU A 85 19.24 6.46 1.40
N SER A 86 18.37 5.75 0.67
CA SER A 86 18.33 4.28 0.75
C SER A 86 19.61 3.67 0.16
N SER A 87 20.07 2.58 0.80
CA SER A 87 21.12 1.72 0.27
C SER A 87 20.60 0.68 -0.72
N LYS A 88 19.28 0.60 -0.92
CA LYS A 88 18.60 -0.34 -1.82
C LYS A 88 18.29 0.32 -3.17
N ILE A 89 17.97 -0.52 -4.15
CA ILE A 89 17.56 -0.11 -5.50
C ILE A 89 16.11 -0.52 -5.76
N ILE A 90 15.33 0.43 -6.28
CA ILE A 90 13.86 0.36 -6.29
C ILE A 90 13.29 -0.77 -7.16
N ASN A 91 14.06 -1.31 -8.11
CA ASN A 91 13.61 -2.30 -9.07
C ASN A 91 13.73 -3.75 -8.58
N GLU A 92 14.49 -3.99 -7.51
CA GLU A 92 14.85 -5.35 -7.07
C GLU A 92 14.61 -5.57 -5.58
N SER A 93 14.83 -4.55 -4.73
CA SER A 93 14.84 -4.72 -3.28
C SER A 93 14.34 -3.49 -2.53
N GLY A 94 14.33 -3.58 -1.20
CA GLY A 94 13.96 -2.48 -0.31
C GLY A 94 12.46 -2.33 -0.14
N ALA A 95 12.03 -1.16 0.35
CA ALA A 95 10.68 -0.94 0.83
C ALA A 95 9.58 -1.35 -0.16
N LEU A 96 9.73 -1.01 -1.44
CA LEU A 96 8.73 -1.30 -2.46
C LEU A 96 8.63 -2.81 -2.75
N ALA A 97 9.75 -3.50 -2.95
CA ALA A 97 9.78 -4.94 -3.17
C ALA A 97 9.23 -5.71 -1.97
N ASN A 98 9.60 -5.29 -0.76
CA ASN A 98 9.13 -5.89 0.49
C ASN A 98 7.61 -5.71 0.66
N THR A 99 7.09 -4.52 0.38
CA THR A 99 5.66 -4.20 0.48
C THR A 99 4.84 -4.97 -0.55
N LEU A 100 5.35 -5.14 -1.77
CA LEU A 100 4.66 -5.87 -2.85
C LEU A 100 4.76 -7.40 -2.72
N LYS A 101 5.52 -7.93 -1.75
CA LYS A 101 5.74 -9.36 -1.58
C LYS A 101 4.46 -10.20 -1.62
N PRO A 102 3.34 -9.85 -0.95
CA PRO A 102 2.10 -10.64 -1.03
C PRO A 102 1.55 -10.79 -2.46
N LEU A 103 1.70 -9.75 -3.29
CA LEU A 103 1.31 -9.76 -4.70
C LEU A 103 2.27 -10.59 -5.56
N LEU A 104 3.58 -10.49 -5.31
CA LEU A 104 4.63 -11.12 -6.13
C LEU A 104 4.85 -12.61 -5.81
N ASP A 105 4.59 -13.02 -4.57
CA ASP A 105 4.65 -14.42 -4.13
C ASP A 105 3.27 -15.12 -4.23
N PHE A 106 2.30 -14.48 -4.90
CA PHE A 106 0.96 -15.02 -5.20
C PHE A 106 0.22 -15.59 -3.98
N TYR A 107 0.03 -14.78 -2.94
CA TYR A 107 -0.74 -15.22 -1.76
C TYR A 107 -2.17 -15.55 -2.18
N THR A 108 -2.68 -16.72 -1.79
CA THR A 108 -3.98 -17.24 -2.24
C THR A 108 -5.04 -17.32 -1.14
N LYS A 109 -4.67 -17.28 0.13
CA LYS A 109 -5.61 -17.34 1.26
C LYS A 109 -5.78 -15.96 1.89
N HIS A 110 -7.03 -15.58 2.16
CA HIS A 110 -7.39 -14.35 2.89
C HIS A 110 -6.69 -13.10 2.35
N PHE A 111 -6.53 -13.00 1.04
CA PHE A 111 -5.79 -11.92 0.39
C PHE A 111 -6.59 -11.39 -0.81
N GLY A 112 -6.57 -10.08 -1.00
CA GLY A 112 -7.16 -9.43 -2.16
C GLY A 112 -6.38 -8.19 -2.55
N TYR A 113 -6.53 -7.78 -3.81
CA TYR A 113 -5.84 -6.63 -4.36
C TYR A 113 -6.65 -5.93 -5.47
N ILE A 114 -6.35 -4.64 -5.65
CA ILE A 114 -6.71 -3.85 -6.82
C ILE A 114 -5.46 -3.10 -7.28
N LEU A 115 -5.09 -3.29 -8.54
CA LEU A 115 -4.05 -2.51 -9.19
C LEU A 115 -4.71 -1.52 -10.13
N TYR A 116 -4.46 -0.23 -9.93
CA TYR A 116 -5.04 0.82 -10.75
C TYR A 116 -3.96 1.75 -11.31
N ASN A 117 -4.10 2.12 -12.58
CA ASN A 117 -3.14 2.96 -13.28
C ASN A 117 -3.78 3.46 -14.58
N ASP A 118 -3.84 4.78 -14.80
CA ASP A 118 -4.33 5.34 -16.08
C ASP A 118 -3.45 4.97 -17.29
N GLN A 119 -2.23 4.49 -17.03
CA GLN A 119 -1.27 4.00 -18.03
C GLN A 119 -0.73 2.63 -17.59
N PRO A 120 -1.53 1.54 -17.67
CA PRO A 120 -1.18 0.24 -17.09
C PRO A 120 -0.06 -0.49 -17.87
N PRO A 121 0.50 -1.59 -17.34
CA PRO A 121 1.52 -2.38 -18.03
C PRO A 121 1.02 -3.05 -19.32
N LYS A 122 -0.24 -3.48 -19.35
CA LYS A 122 -0.91 -4.09 -20.52
C LYS A 122 -1.35 -3.01 -21.52
N PRO A 123 -1.51 -3.31 -22.82
CA PRO A 123 -1.66 -2.30 -23.89
C PRO A 123 -3.02 -1.58 -23.96
N CYS A 124 -3.73 -1.39 -22.85
CA CYS A 124 -5.01 -0.70 -22.81
C CYS A 124 -4.95 0.49 -21.85
N PRO A 125 -4.53 1.68 -22.31
CA PRO A 125 -4.63 2.90 -21.53
C PRO A 125 -6.06 3.19 -21.11
N ALA A 126 -6.22 3.84 -19.96
CA ALA A 126 -7.54 4.29 -19.53
C ALA A 126 -8.09 5.35 -20.48
N SER A 127 -9.41 5.37 -20.67
CA SER A 127 -10.08 6.49 -21.32
C SER A 127 -9.89 7.77 -20.50
N SER A 128 -9.98 8.94 -21.16
CA SER A 128 -9.86 10.25 -20.52
C SER A 128 -10.92 10.53 -19.45
N SER A 129 -11.98 9.72 -19.38
CA SER A 129 -12.99 9.79 -18.32
C SER A 129 -12.49 9.31 -16.96
N HIS A 130 -11.43 8.50 -16.90
CA HIS A 130 -10.82 8.03 -15.65
C HIS A 130 -9.85 9.05 -15.08
N GLY A 131 -9.66 9.03 -13.76
CA GLY A 131 -8.72 9.91 -13.09
C GLY A 131 -7.26 9.57 -13.40
N HIS A 132 -6.43 10.59 -13.62
CA HIS A 132 -4.97 10.48 -13.69
C HIS A 132 -4.39 10.09 -12.32
N SER A 133 -4.44 8.80 -12.05
CA SER A 133 -4.22 8.22 -10.73
C SER A 133 -3.67 6.81 -10.89
N LYS A 134 -2.76 6.46 -9.98
CA LYS A 134 -2.09 5.17 -9.98
C LYS A 134 -1.86 4.71 -8.54
N GLY A 135 -1.96 3.41 -8.33
CA GLY A 135 -1.74 2.84 -7.01
C GLY A 135 -2.01 1.35 -6.93
N VAL A 136 -1.68 0.82 -5.76
CA VAL A 136 -1.87 -0.57 -5.36
C VAL A 136 -2.67 -0.56 -4.07
N VAL A 137 -3.77 -1.30 -4.07
CA VAL A 137 -4.50 -1.68 -2.88
C VAL A 137 -4.29 -3.16 -2.66
N MET A 138 -3.86 -3.56 -1.48
CA MET A 138 -3.80 -4.95 -1.05
C MET A 138 -4.35 -5.03 0.37
N LEU A 139 -5.04 -6.10 0.71
CA LEU A 139 -5.54 -6.30 2.07
C LEU A 139 -5.70 -7.78 2.41
N ASP A 140 -5.56 -8.07 3.69
CA ASP A 140 -5.91 -9.33 4.34
C ASP A 140 -7.12 -9.12 5.27
N THR A 141 -7.45 -10.10 6.11
CA THR A 141 -8.59 -10.05 7.04
C THR A 141 -8.41 -9.07 8.20
N GLN A 142 -7.19 -8.62 8.47
CA GLN A 142 -6.83 -7.77 9.62
C GLN A 142 -6.43 -6.36 9.19
N THR A 143 -5.54 -6.27 8.20
CA THR A 143 -4.90 -5.04 7.72
C THR A 143 -4.88 -4.97 6.19
N GLY A 144 -4.44 -3.83 5.67
CA GLY A 144 -4.08 -3.72 4.28
C GLY A 144 -3.24 -2.48 4.02
N VAL A 145 -2.77 -2.36 2.78
CA VAL A 145 -2.01 -1.21 2.31
C VAL A 145 -2.74 -0.48 1.20
N TRP A 146 -2.66 0.85 1.25
CA TRP A 146 -2.91 1.69 0.09
C TRP A 146 -1.60 2.40 -0.28
N LEU A 147 -1.05 2.01 -1.43
CA LEU A 147 0.17 2.57 -2.00
C LEU A 147 -0.18 3.46 -3.19
N SER A 148 -0.14 4.78 -3.01
CA SER A 148 -0.30 5.75 -4.10
C SER A 148 1.04 6.06 -4.75
N HIS A 149 1.08 6.18 -6.08
CA HIS A 149 2.32 6.50 -6.78
C HIS A 149 2.12 7.26 -8.10
N SER A 150 3.23 7.71 -8.69
CA SER A 150 3.25 8.41 -9.99
C SER A 150 3.75 7.57 -11.18
N THR A 151 4.26 6.36 -10.94
CA THR A 151 4.93 5.51 -11.96
C THR A 151 3.96 4.88 -12.97
N PRO A 152 4.03 5.22 -14.28
CA PRO A 152 3.26 4.52 -15.31
C PRO A 152 3.75 3.09 -15.52
N LYS A 153 2.88 2.21 -16.00
CA LYS A 153 3.16 0.79 -16.30
C LYS A 153 3.59 -0.02 -15.07
N PHE A 154 3.18 0.41 -13.88
CA PHE A 154 3.48 -0.23 -12.60
C PHE A 154 2.19 -0.63 -11.86
N PRO A 155 2.22 -1.71 -11.05
CA PRO A 155 3.28 -2.73 -11.04
C PRO A 155 3.06 -3.73 -12.19
N ALA A 156 4.14 -4.24 -12.77
CA ALA A 156 4.10 -5.57 -13.38
C ALA A 156 4.19 -6.60 -12.25
N TYR A 157 3.53 -7.76 -12.33
CA TYR A 157 3.57 -8.68 -11.18
C TYR A 157 3.43 -10.16 -11.55
N ARG A 158 3.52 -10.50 -12.83
CA ARG A 158 3.55 -11.90 -13.30
C ARG A 158 4.95 -12.51 -13.35
N ASN A 159 5.96 -11.68 -13.11
CA ASN A 159 7.35 -12.06 -12.85
C ASN A 159 7.84 -11.16 -11.70
N ARG A 160 8.94 -11.53 -11.04
CA ARG A 160 9.53 -10.70 -9.97
C ARG A 160 10.04 -9.33 -10.46
N ASN A 161 9.94 -9.05 -11.77
CA ASN A 161 10.30 -7.77 -12.37
C ASN A 161 9.12 -6.80 -12.27
N PHE A 162 8.87 -6.31 -11.06
CA PHE A 162 7.71 -5.44 -10.82
C PHE A 162 7.89 -4.01 -11.33
N TRP A 163 9.14 -3.61 -11.54
CA TRP A 163 9.52 -2.26 -11.92
C TRP A 163 9.60 -2.08 -13.43
N PRO A 164 8.94 -1.06 -14.01
CA PRO A 164 8.94 -0.86 -15.45
C PRO A 164 10.13 0.02 -15.91
N ASN A 165 10.71 -0.31 -17.06
CA ASN A 165 11.89 0.40 -17.60
C ASN A 165 11.68 1.92 -17.78
N ASN A 166 10.48 2.36 -18.16
CA ASN A 166 10.14 3.79 -18.28
C ASN A 166 10.08 4.50 -16.93
N GLY A 167 9.98 3.76 -15.81
CA GLY A 167 10.08 4.28 -14.46
C GLY A 167 11.43 4.91 -14.15
N ASN A 168 12.50 4.54 -14.87
CA ASN A 168 13.86 5.04 -14.60
C ASN A 168 14.03 6.50 -14.99
N ARG A 169 13.38 6.93 -16.08
CA ARG A 169 13.61 8.24 -16.71
C ARG A 169 13.34 9.41 -15.78
N ASN A 170 12.15 9.44 -15.17
CA ASN A 170 11.67 10.56 -14.37
C ASN A 170 11.78 10.27 -12.87
N ALA A 171 11.70 11.32 -12.06
CA ALA A 171 11.47 11.16 -10.64
C ALA A 171 10.08 10.55 -10.40
N GLN A 172 9.95 9.76 -9.34
CA GLN A 172 8.68 9.13 -8.98
C GLN A 172 8.48 9.20 -7.47
N THR A 173 7.23 9.45 -7.06
CA THR A 173 6.84 9.42 -5.65
C THR A 173 5.99 8.21 -5.35
N PHE A 174 6.15 7.68 -4.15
CA PHE A 174 5.35 6.61 -3.59
C PHE A 174 5.01 6.96 -2.14
N LEU A 175 3.76 6.75 -1.76
CA LEU A 175 3.29 6.85 -0.39
C LEU A 175 2.57 5.55 -0.08
N CYS A 176 3.07 4.82 0.92
CA CYS A 176 2.41 3.63 1.45
C CYS A 176 1.86 3.94 2.83
N VAL A 177 0.62 3.53 3.10
CA VAL A 177 0.06 3.57 4.44
C VAL A 177 -0.63 2.24 4.73
N THR A 178 -0.32 1.67 5.89
CA THR A 178 -0.97 0.48 6.46
C THR A 178 -2.23 0.94 7.19
N PHE A 179 -3.37 0.37 6.82
CA PHE A 179 -4.67 0.69 7.40
C PHE A 179 -5.31 -0.57 8.02
N PRO A 180 -6.12 -0.42 9.08
CA PRO A 180 -7.01 -1.49 9.53
C PRO A 180 -7.98 -1.89 8.42
N HIS A 181 -8.33 -3.18 8.31
CA HIS A 181 -9.24 -3.70 7.28
C HIS A 181 -10.53 -2.88 7.13
N ALA A 182 -11.15 -2.48 8.25
CA ALA A 182 -12.39 -1.70 8.26
C ALA A 182 -12.29 -0.35 7.51
N THR A 183 -11.10 0.25 7.42
CA THR A 183 -10.86 1.52 6.71
C THR A 183 -11.03 1.38 5.20
N PHE A 184 -10.90 0.17 4.64
CA PHE A 184 -10.98 -0.06 3.21
C PHE A 184 -12.38 0.18 2.61
N ARG A 185 -13.43 0.21 3.44
CA ARG A 185 -14.75 0.73 3.06
C ARG A 185 -14.65 2.19 2.59
N ASP A 186 -13.98 3.03 3.36
CA ASP A 186 -13.87 4.46 3.07
C ASP A 186 -12.78 4.78 2.04
N ILE A 187 -11.74 3.94 1.94
CA ILE A 187 -10.79 3.97 0.82
C ILE A 187 -11.49 3.62 -0.50
N GLY A 188 -12.34 2.59 -0.53
CA GLY A 188 -13.12 2.24 -1.73
C GLY A 188 -13.99 3.40 -2.23
N LYS A 189 -14.65 4.12 -1.31
CA LYS A 189 -15.38 5.35 -1.66
C LYS A 189 -14.45 6.44 -2.19
N GLN A 190 -13.26 6.60 -1.60
CA GLN A 190 -12.28 7.60 -2.05
C GLN A 190 -11.82 7.31 -3.49
N LEU A 191 -11.51 6.04 -3.79
CA LEU A 191 -11.10 5.60 -5.12
C LEU A 191 -12.23 5.72 -6.16
N LYS A 192 -13.49 5.50 -5.74
CA LYS A 192 -14.67 5.78 -6.58
C LYS A 192 -14.71 7.24 -7.00
N TYR A 193 -14.48 8.18 -6.08
CA TYR A 193 -14.45 9.61 -6.39
C TYR A 193 -13.28 10.00 -7.30
N ILE A 194 -12.12 9.38 -7.12
CA ILE A 194 -10.97 9.54 -8.03
C ILE A 194 -11.29 8.97 -9.42
N HIS A 195 -12.26 8.06 -9.52
CA HIS A 195 -12.60 7.31 -10.73
C HIS A 195 -11.36 6.60 -11.29
N VAL A 196 -10.74 5.80 -10.44
CA VAL A 196 -9.53 5.03 -10.78
C VAL A 196 -9.81 4.05 -11.91
N TYR A 197 -8.78 3.73 -12.70
CA TYR A 197 -8.83 2.69 -13.71
C TYR A 197 -8.18 1.39 -13.21
N PRO A 198 -8.95 0.40 -12.70
CA PRO A 198 -8.40 -0.88 -12.27
C PRO A 198 -8.06 -1.75 -13.48
N PHE A 199 -6.80 -2.16 -13.61
CA PHE A 199 -6.33 -2.97 -14.73
C PHE A 199 -6.12 -4.45 -14.37
N ASP A 200 -6.03 -4.77 -13.08
CA ASP A 200 -5.99 -6.14 -12.57
C ASP A 200 -6.46 -6.15 -11.11
N TYR A 201 -7.17 -7.20 -10.70
CA TYR A 201 -7.76 -7.28 -9.36
C TYR A 201 -8.14 -8.71 -8.99
N TYR A 202 -8.14 -8.98 -7.69
CA TYR A 202 -8.78 -10.13 -7.07
C TYR A 202 -9.40 -9.67 -5.75
N ILE A 203 -10.72 -9.73 -5.64
CA ILE A 203 -11.45 -9.21 -4.48
C ILE A 203 -12.33 -10.34 -3.94
N PRO A 204 -11.93 -10.97 -2.83
CA PRO A 204 -12.78 -11.92 -2.12
C PRO A 204 -14.16 -11.33 -1.78
N THR A 205 -15.20 -12.17 -1.75
CA THR A 205 -16.59 -11.73 -1.56
C THR A 205 -16.87 -11.17 -0.16
N ASP A 206 -16.05 -11.54 0.82
CA ASP A 206 -16.07 -11.08 2.20
C ASP A 206 -15.37 -9.72 2.39
N PHE A 207 -14.71 -9.19 1.36
CA PHE A 207 -14.05 -7.88 1.42
C PHE A 207 -15.05 -6.73 1.20
N PRO A 208 -14.70 -5.48 1.59
CA PRO A 208 -15.61 -4.35 1.45
C PRO A 208 -16.16 -4.19 0.03
N LYS A 209 -17.50 -4.19 -0.09
CA LYS A 209 -18.21 -4.08 -1.38
C LYS A 209 -17.84 -2.83 -2.19
N GLU A 210 -17.40 -1.76 -1.51
CA GLU A 210 -16.92 -0.53 -2.14
C GLU A 210 -15.67 -0.76 -2.99
N LEU A 211 -14.81 -1.70 -2.62
CA LEU A 211 -13.69 -2.14 -3.46
C LEU A 211 -14.21 -2.91 -4.68
N GLY A 212 -15.15 -3.84 -4.48
CA GLY A 212 -15.80 -4.58 -5.56
C GLY A 212 -16.61 -3.72 -6.53
N CYS A 213 -17.03 -2.52 -6.13
CA CYS A 213 -17.65 -1.56 -7.03
C CYS A 213 -16.66 -1.06 -8.09
N LEU A 214 -15.41 -0.79 -7.71
CA LEU A 214 -14.41 -0.15 -8.58
C LEU A 214 -14.15 -0.92 -9.87
N THR A 215 -14.36 -2.24 -9.85
CA THR A 215 -14.13 -3.14 -10.98
C THR A 215 -15.31 -3.21 -11.95
N LYS A 216 -16.45 -2.60 -11.60
CA LYS A 216 -17.69 -2.62 -12.39
C LYS A 216 -17.83 -1.34 -13.20
N GLN A 217 -18.41 -1.46 -14.39
CA GLN A 217 -18.87 -0.30 -15.15
C GLN A 217 -19.92 0.48 -14.33
N GLY A 218 -19.88 1.81 -14.42
CA GLY A 218 -20.82 2.67 -13.69
C GLY A 218 -20.41 3.01 -12.25
N CYS A 219 -19.28 2.52 -11.75
CA CYS A 219 -18.83 2.84 -10.39
C CYS A 219 -18.13 4.21 -10.29
N TYR A 220 -18.93 5.27 -10.34
CA TYR A 220 -18.48 6.65 -10.15
C TYR A 220 -19.56 7.47 -9.40
N PRO A 221 -19.23 8.65 -8.84
CA PRO A 221 -20.22 9.54 -8.24
C PRO A 221 -21.25 9.96 -9.30
N THR A 222 -22.54 9.77 -9.00
CA THR A 222 -23.65 10.13 -9.90
C THR A 222 -24.34 11.43 -9.50
N THR A 223 -24.11 11.91 -8.28
CA THR A 223 -24.68 13.13 -7.72
C THR A 223 -23.59 14.02 -7.13
N SER A 224 -23.87 15.31 -7.04
CA SER A 224 -23.03 16.26 -6.31
C SER A 224 -23.02 15.94 -4.80
N PRO A 225 -21.99 16.36 -4.05
CA PRO A 225 -20.78 17.07 -4.51
C PRO A 225 -19.84 16.16 -5.32
N TRP A 226 -19.16 16.72 -6.32
CA TRP A 226 -18.20 16.00 -7.19
C TRP A 226 -16.81 15.84 -6.57
N PHE A 227 -16.70 15.98 -5.26
CA PHE A 227 -15.47 15.79 -4.50
C PHE A 227 -15.77 15.04 -3.20
N ARG A 228 -14.72 14.47 -2.60
CA ARG A 228 -14.78 13.87 -1.28
C ARG A 228 -13.50 14.17 -0.50
N ILE A 229 -13.68 14.62 0.73
CA ILE A 229 -12.61 14.74 1.71
C ILE A 229 -12.83 13.65 2.75
N ALA A 230 -11.80 12.88 3.06
CA ALA A 230 -11.85 11.80 4.03
C ALA A 230 -10.65 11.88 4.97
N THR A 231 -10.90 11.72 6.26
CA THR A 231 -9.84 11.46 7.23
C THR A 231 -9.73 9.96 7.39
N LEU A 232 -8.57 9.40 7.02
CA LEU A 232 -8.25 7.98 7.13
C LEU A 232 -7.25 7.81 8.26
N THR A 233 -7.48 6.84 9.15
CA THR A 233 -6.59 6.60 10.29
C THR A 233 -5.79 5.34 10.02
N SER A 234 -4.47 5.45 10.02
CA SER A 234 -3.56 4.32 9.83
C SER A 234 -3.63 3.32 10.98
N ASN A 235 -2.97 2.18 10.82
CA ASN A 235 -2.99 1.10 11.80
C ASN A 235 -2.38 1.51 13.15
N ALA A 236 -1.41 2.42 13.17
CA ALA A 236 -0.83 3.00 14.38
C ALA A 236 -1.54 4.27 14.87
N GLY A 237 -2.68 4.65 14.29
CA GLY A 237 -3.50 5.76 14.77
C GLY A 237 -3.17 7.13 14.17
N ARG A 238 -2.27 7.22 13.19
CA ARG A 238 -1.97 8.49 12.51
C ARG A 238 -3.09 8.85 11.53
N LYS A 239 -3.48 10.13 11.53
CA LYS A 239 -4.49 10.66 10.61
C LYS A 239 -3.88 11.07 9.28
N PHE A 240 -4.54 10.68 8.20
CA PHE A 240 -4.21 11.02 6.82
C PHE A 240 -5.43 11.67 6.16
N TYR A 241 -5.25 12.86 5.61
CA TYR A 241 -6.32 13.57 4.90
C TYR A 241 -6.24 13.25 3.42
N SER A 242 -7.29 12.61 2.89
CA SER A 242 -7.43 12.30 1.48
C SER A 242 -8.45 13.22 0.84
N PHE A 243 -8.03 13.89 -0.22
CA PHE A 243 -8.86 14.75 -1.05
C PHE A 243 -9.06 14.04 -2.38
N ALA A 244 -10.29 13.90 -2.85
CA ALA A 244 -10.64 13.29 -4.12
C ALA A 244 -11.55 14.24 -4.91
N LYS A 245 -11.32 14.35 -6.22
CA LYS A 245 -12.17 15.07 -7.16
C LYS A 245 -12.59 14.12 -8.28
N TYR A 246 -13.83 14.25 -8.72
CA TYR A 246 -14.36 13.61 -9.90
C TYR A 246 -14.25 14.56 -11.10
N SER A 247 -14.39 14.05 -12.33
CA SER A 247 -14.24 14.83 -13.57
C SER A 247 -15.22 15.99 -13.71
N ARG A 248 -16.32 15.99 -12.94
CA ARG A 248 -17.34 17.04 -12.92
C ARG A 248 -17.14 18.12 -11.82
N PHE A 249 -16.03 18.07 -11.08
CA PHE A 249 -15.68 19.07 -10.06
C PHE A 249 -15.43 20.45 -10.65
#